data_AF-A0A6B0X622-F1
#
_entry.id   AF-A0A6B0X622-F1
#
_cell.length_a   1.000
_cell.length_b   1.000
_cell.length_c   1.000
_cell.angle_alpha   90.00
_cell.angle_beta   90.00
_cell.angle_gamma   90.00
#
_symmetry.space_group_name_H-M   'P 1'
#
loop_
_entity.id
_entity.type
_entity.pdbx_description
1 polymer ?
#
loop_
_entity_poly.entity_id
_entity_poly.type
_entity_poly.pdbx_seq_one_letter_code
_entity_poly.pdbx_strand_id
1 'polypeptide(L)'
;MDYLVTVPNHLTAHAHDGCKLWTLETDLWIGGSSERIGLPGHHGPGVQATDIDGDKQVEVLFLTQDGTLHVVDGSTGREQWAAKPPIPKGTQRWEHLVVANFRGAGDRDLLLQTTNAEGYRMGRFLAAYALDDLRRGHFTPLWQRDDFVSCAHNGARLADLNRDGQDEVIGATVVSAEGEILLQIPLRGHIDSIFIYDVLPNVPGLEIVALEEGGGNRIFLYNHEQLFWETHFRHQEPQNAAVGEFDLERPGLEIWCRSRYNEHQKPFIFDAQGEKIADYQMDDVAPEGWTVRGVEVIHKIDWTGDRKQLAAAKERHTSGDIGIFDPLSGQFLHRFEEKADRLYVADVAGDWREELIVLHGNQLHIYFNESENPVSDHPRLWSQDHYRRSKMTWNYYSP
;
A
#
# COMPACT_ATOMS: atom_id res chain seq x y z
N MET A 1 -10.96 17.83 -5.80
CA MET A 1 -11.40 16.58 -5.17
C MET A 1 -10.25 16.15 -4.32
N ASP A 2 -10.48 15.93 -3.03
CA ASP A 2 -9.41 15.68 -2.06
C ASP A 2 -9.56 14.29 -1.42
N TYR A 3 -10.80 13.83 -1.23
CA TYR A 3 -11.09 12.50 -0.69
C TYR A 3 -12.03 11.71 -1.59
N LEU A 4 -11.71 10.43 -1.79
CA LEU A 4 -12.58 9.43 -2.37
C LEU A 4 -12.99 8.42 -1.30
N VAL A 5 -14.29 8.22 -1.17
CA VAL A 5 -14.86 7.27 -0.21
C VAL A 5 -15.62 6.20 -0.98
N THR A 6 -15.23 4.95 -0.77
CA THR A 6 -15.84 3.77 -1.39
C THR A 6 -16.58 2.94 -0.35
N VAL A 7 -17.81 2.58 -0.69
CA VAL A 7 -18.62 1.58 0.02
C VAL A 7 -19.29 0.70 -1.03
N PRO A 8 -19.86 -0.47 -0.65
CA PRO A 8 -20.61 -1.25 -1.62
C PRO A 8 -21.64 -0.39 -2.36
N ASN A 9 -21.62 -0.49 -3.68
CA ASN A 9 -22.48 0.21 -4.62
C ASN A 9 -22.32 1.74 -4.73
N HIS A 10 -21.38 2.36 -4.01
CA HIS A 10 -21.21 3.82 -4.05
C HIS A 10 -19.75 4.24 -4.05
N LEU A 11 -19.46 5.25 -4.88
CA LEU A 11 -18.22 6.00 -4.90
C LEU A 11 -18.56 7.48 -4.72
N THR A 12 -17.98 8.14 -3.72
CA THR A 12 -18.25 9.56 -3.44
C THR A 12 -16.96 10.35 -3.35
N ALA A 13 -16.95 11.54 -3.94
CA ALA A 13 -15.88 12.51 -3.85
C ALA A 13 -16.23 13.64 -2.89
N HIS A 14 -15.27 14.03 -2.06
CA HIS A 14 -15.36 15.18 -1.16
C HIS A 14 -14.19 16.14 -1.39
N ALA A 15 -14.45 17.42 -1.14
CA ALA A 15 -13.42 18.44 -0.98
C ALA A 15 -12.84 18.39 0.45
N HIS A 16 -11.71 19.07 0.64
CA HIS A 16 -10.96 19.10 1.89
C HIS A 16 -11.76 19.68 3.06
N ASP A 17 -12.69 20.61 2.78
CA ASP A 17 -13.61 21.20 3.75
C ASP A 17 -14.81 20.28 4.11
N GLY A 18 -14.83 19.06 3.57
CA GLY A 18 -15.88 18.06 3.77
C GLY A 18 -17.04 18.19 2.78
N CYS A 19 -17.09 19.22 1.93
CA CYS A 19 -18.16 19.37 0.94
C CYS A 19 -18.18 18.18 -0.01
N LYS A 20 -19.34 17.53 -0.10
CA LYS A 20 -19.56 16.47 -1.08
C LYS A 20 -19.63 17.05 -2.49
N LEU A 21 -18.76 16.59 -3.38
CA LEU A 21 -18.68 17.04 -4.77
C LEU A 21 -19.68 16.26 -5.64
N TRP A 22 -19.62 14.93 -5.57
CA TRP A 22 -20.50 14.05 -6.34
C TRP A 22 -20.59 12.66 -5.68
N THR A 23 -21.66 11.94 -5.97
CA THR A 23 -21.84 10.53 -5.63
C THR A 23 -22.21 9.78 -6.90
N LEU A 24 -21.51 8.68 -7.15
CA LEU A 24 -21.82 7.72 -8.20
C LEU A 24 -22.38 6.44 -7.58
N GLU A 25 -23.60 6.09 -7.93
CA GLU A 25 -24.22 4.80 -7.60
C GLU A 25 -23.90 3.82 -8.74
N THR A 26 -23.12 2.79 -8.44
CA THR A 26 -22.62 1.82 -9.43
C THR A 26 -22.20 0.55 -8.72
N ASP A 27 -22.24 -0.60 -9.41
CA ASP A 27 -21.94 -1.91 -8.84
C ASP A 27 -20.42 -2.13 -8.64
N LEU A 28 -19.84 -1.29 -7.78
CA LEU A 28 -18.40 -1.14 -7.55
C LEU A 28 -17.80 -2.44 -6.98
N TRP A 29 -16.70 -2.88 -7.58
CA TRP A 29 -15.86 -3.93 -7.02
C TRP A 29 -14.89 -3.34 -6.01
N ILE A 30 -15.07 -3.67 -4.73
CA ILE A 30 -14.21 -3.21 -3.63
C ILE A 30 -13.63 -4.39 -2.85
N GLY A 31 -12.59 -4.10 -2.07
CA GLY A 31 -11.86 -5.10 -1.30
C GLY A 31 -12.68 -5.82 -0.22
N GLY A 32 -12.30 -7.07 0.00
CA GLY A 32 -12.75 -7.92 1.11
C GLY A 32 -11.62 -8.85 1.53
N SER A 33 -11.95 -10.03 2.05
CA SER A 33 -10.94 -11.07 2.32
C SER A 33 -10.41 -11.62 0.98
N SER A 34 -9.14 -11.36 0.66
CA SER A 34 -8.58 -11.69 -0.66
C SER A 34 -8.63 -13.17 -0.95
N GLU A 35 -8.30 -13.99 0.05
CA GLU A 35 -8.23 -15.44 -0.03
C GLU A 35 -9.61 -16.10 -0.23
N ARG A 36 -10.71 -15.38 0.05
CA ARG A 36 -12.09 -15.85 -0.14
C ARG A 36 -12.82 -15.17 -1.29
N ILE A 37 -12.64 -13.86 -1.45
CA ILE A 37 -13.45 -13.00 -2.32
C ILE A 37 -12.66 -12.58 -3.57
N GLY A 38 -11.34 -12.39 -3.44
CA GLY A 38 -10.48 -11.85 -4.49
C GLY A 38 -9.90 -10.48 -4.11
N LEU A 39 -9.08 -9.92 -5.01
CA LEU A 39 -8.42 -8.63 -4.82
C LEU A 39 -9.42 -7.46 -4.81
N PRO A 40 -9.09 -6.24 -4.33
CA PRO A 40 -7.80 -5.74 -3.81
C PRO A 40 -7.42 -6.18 -2.39
N GLY A 41 -8.23 -7.01 -1.73
CA GLY A 41 -8.00 -7.45 -0.36
C GLY A 41 -8.50 -6.46 0.70
N HIS A 42 -8.23 -6.77 1.98
CA HIS A 42 -8.83 -6.06 3.11
C HIS A 42 -8.44 -4.57 3.11
N HIS A 43 -9.46 -3.70 3.13
CA HIS A 43 -9.32 -2.23 3.09
C HIS A 43 -8.62 -1.67 1.84
N GLY A 44 -8.38 -2.50 0.82
CA GLY A 44 -7.83 -2.02 -0.45
C GLY A 44 -8.78 -1.04 -1.14
N PRO A 45 -8.27 0.01 -1.81
CA PRO A 45 -9.07 1.12 -2.29
C PRO A 45 -10.09 0.72 -3.37
N GLY A 46 -9.76 -0.28 -4.20
CA GLY A 46 -10.61 -0.75 -5.32
C GLY A 46 -10.78 0.29 -6.45
N VAL A 47 -10.17 1.47 -6.29
CA VAL A 47 -10.24 2.61 -7.20
C VAL A 47 -8.85 3.24 -7.32
N GLN A 48 -8.61 3.94 -8.41
CA GLN A 48 -7.41 4.73 -8.66
C GLN A 48 -7.83 6.16 -9.02
N ALA A 49 -7.03 7.15 -8.64
CA ALA A 49 -7.27 8.54 -9.00
C ALA A 49 -5.95 9.22 -9.40
N THR A 50 -5.83 9.61 -10.67
CA THR A 50 -4.66 10.31 -11.21
C THR A 50 -5.02 10.93 -12.58
N ASP A 51 -4.15 11.79 -13.09
CA ASP A 51 -4.22 12.32 -14.46
C ASP A 51 -3.77 11.24 -15.45
N ILE A 52 -4.72 10.69 -16.22
CA ILE A 52 -4.44 9.59 -17.14
C ILE A 52 -4.25 9.99 -18.61
N ASP A 53 -4.35 11.27 -18.96
CA ASP A 53 -4.25 11.72 -20.36
C ASP A 53 -3.38 12.97 -20.59
N GLY A 54 -2.98 13.67 -19.54
CA GLY A 54 -1.97 14.73 -19.52
C GLY A 54 -2.57 16.13 -19.52
N ASP A 55 -3.87 16.23 -19.29
CA ASP A 55 -4.58 17.50 -19.26
C ASP A 55 -4.52 18.19 -17.87
N LYS A 56 -3.85 17.57 -16.89
CA LYS A 56 -3.72 18.01 -15.49
C LYS A 56 -5.03 17.96 -14.70
N GLN A 57 -6.04 17.28 -15.21
CA GLN A 57 -7.25 16.93 -14.47
C GLN A 57 -7.11 15.50 -13.96
N VAL A 58 -7.83 15.19 -12.89
CA VAL A 58 -7.77 13.85 -12.28
C VAL A 58 -8.97 13.06 -12.79
N GLU A 59 -8.70 11.87 -13.29
CA GLU A 59 -9.71 10.85 -13.54
C GLU A 59 -9.80 9.89 -12.36
N VAL A 60 -10.96 9.25 -12.21
CA VAL A 60 -11.15 8.14 -11.27
C VAL A 60 -11.46 6.87 -12.05
N LEU A 61 -10.68 5.83 -11.79
CA LEU A 61 -10.78 4.54 -12.46
C LEU A 61 -11.23 3.48 -11.46
N PHE A 62 -12.17 2.65 -11.86
CA PHE A 62 -12.68 1.57 -11.01
C PHE A 62 -13.21 0.39 -11.83
N LEU A 63 -13.33 -0.77 -11.18
CA LEU A 63 -13.96 -1.96 -11.75
C LEU A 63 -15.36 -2.16 -11.17
N THR A 64 -16.28 -2.67 -11.98
CA THR A 64 -17.58 -3.17 -11.53
C THR A 64 -17.56 -4.68 -11.29
N GLN A 65 -18.56 -5.23 -10.58
CA GLN A 65 -18.67 -6.66 -10.29
C GLN A 65 -18.59 -7.56 -11.53
N ASP A 66 -19.00 -7.05 -12.70
CA ASP A 66 -18.97 -7.78 -13.97
C ASP A 66 -17.62 -7.68 -14.72
N GLY A 67 -16.61 -7.06 -14.09
CA GLY A 67 -15.25 -6.91 -14.60
C GLY A 67 -15.06 -5.76 -15.60
N THR A 68 -16.03 -4.85 -15.72
CA THR A 68 -15.92 -3.68 -16.60
C THR A 68 -15.09 -2.59 -15.92
N LEU A 69 -14.11 -2.04 -16.63
CA LEU A 69 -13.36 -0.87 -16.24
C LEU A 69 -14.16 0.38 -16.60
N HIS A 70 -14.35 1.27 -15.65
CA HIS A 70 -14.96 2.58 -15.85
C HIS A 70 -13.95 3.68 -15.54
N VAL A 71 -14.00 4.75 -16.32
CA VAL A 71 -13.25 5.98 -16.11
C VAL A 71 -14.22 7.15 -16.06
N VAL A 72 -14.16 7.89 -14.96
CA VAL A 72 -14.99 9.07 -14.73
C VAL A 72 -14.11 10.29 -14.49
N ASP A 73 -14.62 11.45 -14.88
CA ASP A 73 -14.04 12.74 -14.55
C ASP A 73 -14.03 12.93 -13.03
N GLY A 74 -12.87 13.17 -12.42
CA GLY A 74 -12.73 13.23 -10.96
C GLY A 74 -13.38 14.47 -10.34
N SER A 75 -13.64 15.52 -11.11
CA SER A 75 -14.31 16.72 -10.61
C SER A 75 -15.84 16.61 -10.57
N THR A 76 -16.42 15.81 -11.46
CA THR A 76 -17.87 15.72 -11.67
C THR A 76 -18.47 14.32 -11.50
N GLY A 77 -17.65 13.27 -11.49
CA GLY A 77 -18.08 11.87 -11.47
C GLY A 77 -18.76 11.41 -12.76
N ARG A 78 -18.69 12.20 -13.84
CA ARG A 78 -19.30 11.86 -15.14
C ARG A 78 -18.44 10.82 -15.85
N GLU A 79 -19.08 9.76 -16.35
CA GLU A 79 -18.41 8.77 -17.18
C GLU A 79 -17.80 9.40 -18.43
N GLN A 80 -16.51 9.18 -18.60
CA GLN A 80 -15.77 9.55 -19.80
C GLN A 80 -15.77 8.39 -20.80
N TRP A 81 -15.50 7.17 -20.31
CA TRP A 81 -15.53 5.94 -21.11
C TRP A 81 -15.50 4.69 -20.21
N ALA A 82 -15.82 3.54 -20.81
CA ALA A 82 -15.74 2.23 -20.17
C ALA A 82 -15.14 1.20 -21.13
N ALA A 83 -14.47 0.19 -20.58
CA ALA A 83 -13.82 -0.87 -21.34
C ALA A 83 -14.02 -2.22 -20.66
N LYS A 84 -14.15 -3.29 -21.45
CA LYS A 84 -14.29 -4.66 -20.93
C LYS A 84 -13.27 -5.60 -21.59
N PRO A 85 -12.00 -5.52 -21.19
CA PRO A 85 -10.96 -6.38 -21.75
C PRO A 85 -11.27 -7.86 -21.49
N PRO A 86 -10.87 -8.79 -22.37
CA PRO A 86 -11.05 -10.21 -22.17
C PRO A 86 -10.45 -10.69 -20.84
N ILE A 87 -11.20 -11.50 -20.11
CA ILE A 87 -10.79 -12.07 -18.82
C ILE A 87 -9.90 -13.30 -19.07
N PRO A 88 -8.77 -13.47 -18.35
CA PRO A 88 -7.91 -14.64 -18.48
C PRO A 88 -8.64 -15.94 -18.17
N LYS A 89 -8.30 -17.02 -18.89
CA LYS A 89 -8.86 -18.36 -18.62
C LYS A 89 -8.51 -18.81 -17.20
N GLY A 90 -9.46 -19.47 -16.52
CA GLY A 90 -9.27 -19.96 -15.15
C GLY A 90 -9.52 -18.91 -14.07
N THR A 91 -10.11 -17.77 -14.43
CA THR A 91 -10.41 -16.64 -13.54
C THR A 91 -11.87 -16.21 -13.74
N GLN A 92 -12.40 -15.37 -12.84
CA GLN A 92 -13.82 -14.97 -12.85
C GLN A 92 -14.05 -13.59 -13.48
N ARG A 93 -13.16 -12.64 -13.22
CA ARG A 93 -13.27 -11.22 -13.59
C ARG A 93 -11.96 -10.51 -13.33
N TRP A 94 -11.79 -9.31 -13.84
CA TRP A 94 -10.78 -8.40 -13.31
C TRP A 94 -11.17 -7.95 -11.90
N GLU A 95 -10.22 -7.96 -10.97
CA GLU A 95 -10.47 -7.71 -9.54
C GLU A 95 -9.66 -6.55 -8.98
N HIS A 96 -8.50 -6.26 -9.58
CA HIS A 96 -7.64 -5.17 -9.16
C HIS A 96 -7.13 -4.43 -10.39
N LEU A 97 -7.04 -3.11 -10.23
CA LEU A 97 -6.50 -2.21 -11.23
C LEU A 97 -5.45 -1.32 -10.55
N VAL A 98 -4.37 -1.05 -11.27
CA VAL A 98 -3.39 -0.05 -10.85
C VAL A 98 -2.97 0.74 -12.07
N VAL A 99 -3.07 2.07 -12.00
CA VAL A 99 -2.54 2.93 -13.05
C VAL A 99 -1.02 2.89 -12.97
N ALA A 100 -0.38 2.75 -14.12
CA ALA A 100 1.05 2.48 -14.25
C ALA A 100 1.68 3.34 -15.35
N ASN A 101 3.01 3.34 -15.36
CA ASN A 101 3.89 3.94 -16.35
C ASN A 101 4.84 2.87 -16.89
N PHE A 102 4.35 1.95 -17.71
CA PHE A 102 5.16 0.86 -18.29
C PHE A 102 5.93 1.30 -19.55
N ARG A 103 5.56 2.42 -20.16
CA ARG A 103 6.15 2.90 -21.42
C ARG A 103 6.97 4.18 -21.28
N GLY A 104 7.18 4.66 -20.04
CA GLY A 104 7.87 5.94 -19.77
C GLY A 104 7.07 7.18 -20.21
N ALA A 105 5.74 7.07 -20.29
CA ALA A 105 4.83 8.12 -20.76
C ALA A 105 4.00 8.75 -19.62
N GLY A 106 4.35 8.48 -18.35
CA GLY A 106 3.55 8.84 -17.19
C GLY A 106 2.42 7.84 -16.95
N ASP A 107 1.39 8.25 -16.21
CA ASP A 107 0.22 7.44 -15.84
C ASP A 107 -0.68 7.13 -17.05
N ARG A 108 -0.18 6.40 -18.04
CA ARG A 108 -0.81 6.13 -19.35
C ARG A 108 -1.07 4.64 -19.58
N ASP A 109 -0.68 3.82 -18.62
CA ASP A 109 -0.83 2.38 -18.66
C ASP A 109 -1.68 1.89 -17.49
N LEU A 110 -2.16 0.67 -17.62
CA LEU A 110 -3.00 0.03 -16.64
C LEU A 110 -2.54 -1.41 -16.45
N LEU A 111 -2.27 -1.77 -15.20
CA LEU A 111 -2.16 -3.16 -14.79
C LEU A 111 -3.54 -3.64 -14.33
N LEU A 112 -4.06 -4.68 -14.98
CA LEU A 112 -5.19 -5.44 -14.48
C LEU A 112 -4.73 -6.76 -13.89
N GLN A 113 -5.30 -7.11 -12.73
CA GLN A 113 -4.96 -8.33 -12.02
C GLN A 113 -6.22 -9.08 -11.56
N THR A 114 -6.13 -10.41 -11.56
CA THR A 114 -7.15 -11.30 -10.99
C THR A 114 -6.52 -12.49 -10.26
N THR A 115 -7.33 -13.08 -9.38
CA THR A 115 -7.08 -14.35 -8.72
C THR A 115 -7.53 -15.54 -9.56
N ASN A 116 -7.04 -16.72 -9.19
CA ASN A 116 -7.56 -18.03 -9.64
C ASN A 116 -9.02 -18.23 -9.20
N ALA A 117 -9.81 -18.91 -10.04
CA ALA A 117 -11.23 -19.15 -9.78
C ALA A 117 -11.51 -20.25 -8.74
N GLU A 118 -10.57 -21.16 -8.51
CA GLU A 118 -10.74 -22.33 -7.62
C GLU A 118 -9.57 -22.45 -6.63
N GLY A 119 -9.86 -22.93 -5.42
CA GLY A 119 -8.87 -23.11 -4.36
C GLY A 119 -8.62 -21.83 -3.55
N TYR A 120 -7.44 -21.75 -2.92
CA TYR A 120 -7.01 -20.54 -2.22
C TYR A 120 -6.78 -19.42 -3.24
N ARG A 121 -7.59 -18.35 -3.19
CA ARG A 121 -7.49 -17.24 -4.14
C ARG A 121 -6.23 -16.43 -3.87
N MET A 122 -5.39 -16.29 -4.87
CA MET A 122 -4.17 -15.49 -4.80
C MET A 122 -3.97 -14.73 -6.11
N GLY A 123 -3.50 -13.48 -6.02
CA GLY A 123 -3.20 -12.66 -7.20
C GLY A 123 -2.16 -13.38 -8.06
N ARG A 124 -2.48 -13.62 -9.33
CA ARG A 124 -1.65 -14.47 -10.20
C ARG A 124 -1.64 -14.03 -11.65
N PHE A 125 -2.79 -13.68 -12.18
CA PHE A 125 -2.93 -13.34 -13.59
C PHE A 125 -2.83 -11.83 -13.74
N LEU A 126 -1.95 -11.39 -14.64
CA LEU A 126 -1.66 -10.00 -14.94
C LEU A 126 -1.88 -9.74 -16.42
N ALA A 127 -2.39 -8.55 -16.74
CA ALA A 127 -2.31 -8.00 -18.09
C ALA A 127 -2.07 -6.49 -18.01
N ALA A 128 -1.06 -6.02 -18.73
CA ALA A 128 -0.77 -4.61 -18.89
C ALA A 128 -1.41 -4.09 -20.18
N TYR A 129 -1.98 -2.89 -20.13
CA TYR A 129 -2.63 -2.24 -21.26
C TYR A 129 -2.23 -0.78 -21.36
N ALA A 130 -2.18 -0.25 -22.58
CA ALA A 130 -2.23 1.18 -22.81
C ALA A 130 -3.67 1.68 -22.58
N LEU A 131 -3.85 2.74 -21.79
CA LEU A 131 -5.19 3.29 -21.50
C LEU A 131 -5.90 3.80 -22.77
N ASP A 132 -5.16 4.42 -23.69
CA ASP A 132 -5.70 4.92 -24.97
C ASP A 132 -6.19 3.78 -25.88
N ASP A 133 -5.55 2.61 -25.83
CA ASP A 133 -6.04 1.42 -26.54
C ASP A 133 -7.34 0.90 -25.94
N LEU A 134 -7.42 0.80 -24.60
CA LEU A 134 -8.65 0.42 -23.91
C LEU A 134 -9.81 1.36 -24.24
N ARG A 135 -9.56 2.69 -24.22
CA ARG A 135 -10.53 3.72 -24.59
C ARG A 135 -11.06 3.56 -26.02
N ARG A 136 -10.24 3.08 -26.95
CA ARG A 136 -10.61 2.83 -28.36
C ARG A 136 -11.23 1.45 -28.59
N GLY A 137 -11.35 0.62 -27.55
CA GLY A 137 -11.85 -0.75 -27.65
C GLY A 137 -10.82 -1.73 -28.23
N HIS A 138 -9.53 -1.38 -28.18
CA HIS A 138 -8.43 -2.28 -28.54
C HIS A 138 -7.91 -2.98 -27.29
N PHE A 139 -8.08 -4.29 -27.23
CA PHE A 139 -7.78 -5.10 -26.04
C PHE A 139 -6.56 -6.01 -26.21
N THR A 140 -5.62 -5.61 -27.06
CA THR A 140 -4.32 -6.29 -27.13
C THR A 140 -3.47 -5.80 -25.95
N PRO A 141 -3.09 -6.68 -25.01
CA PRO A 141 -2.24 -6.26 -23.90
C PRO A 141 -0.83 -5.91 -24.40
N LEU A 142 -0.16 -4.99 -23.71
CA LEU A 142 1.27 -4.76 -23.85
C LEU A 142 2.03 -6.05 -23.53
N TRP A 143 1.64 -6.71 -22.44
CA TRP A 143 2.08 -8.04 -22.04
C TRP A 143 1.07 -8.66 -21.06
N GLN A 144 1.15 -9.98 -20.87
CA GLN A 144 0.30 -10.72 -19.94
C GLN A 144 1.11 -11.84 -19.27
N ARG A 145 0.76 -12.17 -18.03
CA ARG A 145 1.38 -13.27 -17.26
C ARG A 145 0.34 -14.05 -16.45
N ASP A 146 0.63 -15.32 -16.20
CA ASP A 146 -0.18 -16.20 -15.35
C ASP A 146 0.65 -16.98 -14.32
N ASP A 147 1.89 -16.54 -14.09
CA ASP A 147 2.89 -17.14 -13.20
C ASP A 147 3.43 -16.16 -12.15
N PHE A 148 2.80 -14.99 -12.01
CA PHE A 148 3.15 -14.01 -10.99
C PHE A 148 2.82 -14.53 -9.58
N VAL A 149 3.78 -14.44 -8.67
CA VAL A 149 3.58 -14.76 -7.25
C VAL A 149 3.35 -13.46 -6.48
N SER A 150 2.09 -13.12 -6.23
CA SER A 150 1.70 -11.92 -5.47
C SER A 150 1.94 -12.09 -3.97
N CYS A 151 1.82 -10.98 -3.23
CA CYS A 151 1.48 -11.07 -1.81
C CYS A 151 0.02 -11.52 -1.68
N ALA A 152 -0.25 -12.38 -0.69
CA ALA A 152 -1.51 -13.13 -0.60
C ALA A 152 -2.70 -12.24 -0.24
N HIS A 153 -2.44 -11.18 0.52
CA HIS A 153 -3.48 -10.34 1.10
C HIS A 153 -3.69 -9.02 0.38
N ASN A 154 -2.91 -8.71 -0.66
CA ASN A 154 -2.96 -7.46 -1.42
C ASN A 154 -2.87 -7.73 -2.94
N GLY A 155 -3.20 -6.71 -3.72
CA GLY A 155 -2.87 -6.69 -5.14
C GLY A 155 -1.39 -6.43 -5.38
N ALA A 156 -0.96 -6.60 -6.62
CA ALA A 156 0.39 -6.28 -7.05
C ALA A 156 0.72 -4.81 -6.76
N ARG A 157 1.96 -4.56 -6.36
CA ARG A 157 2.50 -3.21 -6.16
C ARG A 157 3.22 -2.75 -7.42
N LEU A 158 3.36 -1.44 -7.56
CA LEU A 158 4.13 -0.81 -8.64
C LEU A 158 5.10 0.20 -8.05
N ALA A 159 6.28 0.27 -8.63
CA ALA A 159 7.28 1.30 -8.36
C ALA A 159 8.36 1.23 -9.45
N ASP A 160 8.94 2.38 -9.77
CA ASP A 160 10.19 2.46 -10.52
C ASP A 160 11.36 2.11 -9.59
N LEU A 161 11.78 0.84 -9.60
CA LEU A 161 12.77 0.30 -8.66
C LEU A 161 14.19 0.70 -9.05
N ASN A 162 14.45 0.92 -10.34
CA ASN A 162 15.78 1.18 -10.88
C ASN A 162 15.99 2.66 -11.29
N ARG A 163 14.96 3.49 -11.16
CA ARG A 163 14.90 4.92 -11.51
C ARG A 163 15.07 5.18 -13.01
N ASP A 164 14.57 4.28 -13.86
CA ASP A 164 14.60 4.42 -15.32
C ASP A 164 13.39 5.16 -15.90
N GLY A 165 12.43 5.54 -15.05
CA GLY A 165 11.21 6.24 -15.41
C GLY A 165 10.07 5.30 -15.81
N GLN A 166 10.18 3.99 -15.57
CA GLN A 166 9.14 3.00 -15.80
C GLN A 166 8.84 2.21 -14.52
N ASP A 167 7.60 1.77 -14.35
CA ASP A 167 7.24 0.98 -13.17
C ASP A 167 7.50 -0.52 -13.38
N GLU A 168 8.14 -1.16 -12.40
CA GLU A 168 8.11 -2.61 -12.22
C GLU A 168 6.82 -3.03 -11.49
N VAL A 169 6.42 -4.30 -11.65
CA VAL A 169 5.36 -4.95 -10.87
C VAL A 169 5.97 -5.81 -9.77
N ILE A 170 5.56 -5.57 -8.53
CA ILE A 170 6.17 -6.11 -7.33
C ILE A 170 5.22 -7.08 -6.60
N GLY A 171 5.72 -8.29 -6.40
CA GLY A 171 5.22 -9.34 -5.51
C GLY A 171 6.43 -10.14 -5.01
N ALA A 172 6.24 -11.40 -4.63
CA ALA A 172 7.38 -12.32 -4.47
C ALA A 172 8.12 -12.56 -5.81
N THR A 173 7.44 -12.30 -6.92
CA THR A 173 8.04 -12.12 -8.25
C THR A 173 8.14 -10.61 -8.56
N VAL A 174 9.25 -10.17 -9.12
CA VAL A 174 9.41 -8.83 -9.72
C VAL A 174 9.33 -8.97 -11.23
N VAL A 175 8.48 -8.17 -11.86
CA VAL A 175 8.27 -8.17 -13.32
C VAL A 175 8.60 -6.79 -13.88
N SER A 176 9.32 -6.74 -14.99
CA SER A 176 9.70 -5.49 -15.68
C SER A 176 8.51 -4.78 -16.31
N ALA A 177 8.73 -3.54 -16.73
CA ALA A 177 7.77 -2.76 -17.49
C ALA A 177 7.32 -3.44 -18.80
N GLU A 178 8.15 -4.32 -19.38
CA GLU A 178 7.87 -5.11 -20.59
C GLU A 178 7.29 -6.51 -20.30
N GLY A 179 7.09 -6.86 -19.03
CA GLY A 179 6.48 -8.13 -18.63
C GLY A 179 7.47 -9.28 -18.42
N GLU A 180 8.77 -9.02 -18.36
CA GLU A 180 9.79 -10.04 -18.10
C GLU A 180 9.99 -10.27 -16.60
N ILE A 181 10.19 -11.52 -16.16
CA ILE A 181 10.54 -11.78 -14.75
C ILE A 181 11.99 -11.36 -14.53
N LEU A 182 12.20 -10.41 -13.63
CA LEU A 182 13.52 -9.92 -13.25
C LEU A 182 14.09 -10.71 -12.07
N LEU A 183 13.25 -10.95 -11.05
CA LEU A 183 13.60 -11.69 -9.85
C LEU A 183 12.41 -12.51 -9.35
N GLN A 184 12.69 -13.65 -8.72
CA GLN A 184 11.73 -14.34 -7.86
C GLN A 184 12.44 -14.83 -6.59
N ILE A 185 11.90 -14.45 -5.42
CA ILE A 185 12.47 -14.86 -4.13
C ILE A 185 12.17 -16.36 -3.85
N PRO A 186 12.99 -17.05 -3.03
CA PRO A 186 12.80 -18.47 -2.69
C PRO A 186 11.69 -18.65 -1.63
N LEU A 187 10.47 -18.25 -1.99
CA LEU A 187 9.27 -18.33 -1.15
C LEU A 187 8.88 -19.79 -0.89
N ARG A 188 8.54 -20.09 0.36
CA ARG A 188 8.07 -21.42 0.80
C ARG A 188 6.63 -21.39 1.32
N GLY A 189 6.24 -20.27 1.91
CA GLY A 189 4.86 -19.99 2.33
C GLY A 189 4.22 -18.97 1.40
N HIS A 190 3.61 -17.94 1.99
CA HIS A 190 3.07 -16.80 1.25
C HIS A 190 3.56 -15.48 1.86
N ILE A 191 3.58 -14.41 1.07
CA ILE A 191 3.89 -13.07 1.58
C ILE A 191 2.62 -12.44 2.16
N ASP A 192 2.68 -11.99 3.41
CA ASP A 192 1.59 -11.30 4.09
C ASP A 192 1.59 -9.80 3.79
N SER A 193 2.78 -9.20 3.67
CA SER A 193 2.94 -7.77 3.45
C SER A 193 4.21 -7.42 2.67
N ILE A 194 4.16 -6.31 1.92
CA ILE A 194 5.22 -5.77 1.08
C ILE A 194 5.35 -4.26 1.30
N PHE A 195 6.60 -3.77 1.39
CA PHE A 195 6.95 -2.36 1.53
C PHE A 195 8.10 -2.02 0.58
N ILE A 196 8.11 -0.81 -0.01
CA ILE A 196 9.06 -0.41 -1.04
C ILE A 196 9.69 0.93 -0.65
N TYR A 197 11.00 0.93 -0.39
CA TYR A 197 11.74 2.10 0.10
C TYR A 197 13.23 2.01 -0.31
N ASP A 198 13.95 3.13 -0.23
CA ASP A 198 15.42 3.18 -0.35
C ASP A 198 16.03 2.71 0.99
N VAL A 199 16.08 1.39 1.20
CA VAL A 199 16.49 0.78 2.48
C VAL A 199 18.00 0.77 2.62
N LEU A 200 18.71 0.50 1.51
CA LEU A 200 20.16 0.42 1.44
C LEU A 200 20.72 1.68 0.73
N PRO A 201 21.20 2.70 1.47
CA PRO A 201 21.52 4.01 0.90
C PRO A 201 22.70 4.01 -0.07
N ASN A 202 23.47 2.92 -0.13
CA ASN A 202 24.60 2.74 -1.04
C ASN A 202 24.25 1.86 -2.26
N VAL A 203 23.00 1.39 -2.36
CA VAL A 203 22.47 0.66 -3.50
C VAL A 203 21.58 1.63 -4.29
N PRO A 204 21.89 1.92 -5.56
CA PRO A 204 21.01 2.75 -6.38
C PRO A 204 19.65 2.07 -6.57
N GLY A 205 18.57 2.83 -6.35
CA GLY A 205 17.21 2.37 -6.63
C GLY A 205 16.36 2.30 -5.37
N LEU A 206 15.43 1.35 -5.36
CA LEU A 206 14.58 1.03 -4.23
C LEU A 206 14.66 -0.47 -3.93
N GLU A 207 14.54 -0.83 -2.66
CA GLU A 207 14.41 -2.19 -2.19
C GLU A 207 12.98 -2.49 -1.77
N ILE A 208 12.70 -3.79 -1.72
CA ILE A 208 11.43 -4.38 -1.35
C ILE A 208 11.65 -5.18 -0.08
N VAL A 209 10.90 -4.82 0.97
CA VAL A 209 10.78 -5.62 2.19
C VAL A 209 9.53 -6.47 2.07
N ALA A 210 9.68 -7.80 2.11
CA ALA A 210 8.56 -8.73 2.08
C ALA A 210 8.56 -9.64 3.30
N LEU A 211 7.39 -9.84 3.90
CA LEU A 211 7.22 -10.62 5.12
C LEU A 211 6.47 -11.92 4.81
N GLU A 212 7.08 -13.06 5.09
CA GLU A 212 6.51 -14.38 4.79
C GLU A 212 5.82 -15.00 6.02
N GLU A 213 4.64 -15.57 5.79
CA GLU A 213 3.94 -16.46 6.70
C GLU A 213 4.08 -17.92 6.24
N GLY A 214 4.26 -18.86 7.17
CA GLY A 214 4.14 -20.30 6.92
C GLY A 214 5.35 -20.96 6.25
N GLY A 215 6.31 -20.18 5.73
CA GLY A 215 7.54 -20.66 5.09
C GLY A 215 8.81 -20.58 5.93
N GLY A 216 8.66 -20.40 7.25
CA GLY A 216 9.76 -20.13 8.18
C GLY A 216 9.69 -18.75 8.82
N ASN A 217 8.64 -17.99 8.53
CA ASN A 217 8.34 -16.69 9.14
C ASN A 217 9.50 -15.70 8.94
N ARG A 218 9.83 -15.51 7.66
CA ARG A 218 11.05 -14.87 7.19
C ARG A 218 10.78 -13.45 6.73
N ILE A 219 11.83 -12.64 6.72
CA ILE A 219 11.87 -11.30 6.19
C ILE A 219 12.88 -11.31 5.04
N PHE A 220 12.49 -10.75 3.91
CA PHE A 220 13.32 -10.63 2.72
C PHE A 220 13.59 -9.16 2.42
N LEU A 221 14.83 -8.87 2.01
CA LEU A 221 15.17 -7.62 1.35
C LEU A 221 15.75 -7.94 -0.03
N TYR A 222 15.12 -7.41 -1.07
CA TYR A 222 15.48 -7.67 -2.46
C TYR A 222 15.13 -6.47 -3.34
N ASN A 223 15.67 -6.43 -4.55
CA ASN A 223 15.24 -5.48 -5.58
C ASN A 223 14.98 -6.23 -6.90
N HIS A 224 14.99 -5.51 -8.02
CA HIS A 224 14.81 -6.11 -9.34
C HIS A 224 15.98 -7.01 -9.79
N GLU A 225 17.17 -6.91 -9.18
CA GLU A 225 18.37 -7.65 -9.61
C GLU A 225 18.74 -8.82 -8.70
N GLN A 226 18.58 -8.65 -7.38
CA GLN A 226 19.07 -9.63 -6.41
C GLN A 226 18.26 -9.67 -5.11
N LEU A 227 18.36 -10.83 -4.44
CA LEU A 227 18.03 -10.97 -3.03
C LEU A 227 19.26 -10.61 -2.19
N PHE A 228 19.18 -9.53 -1.40
CA PHE A 228 20.28 -9.08 -0.54
C PHE A 228 20.45 -10.00 0.66
N TRP A 229 19.35 -10.25 1.36
CA TRP A 229 19.34 -11.14 2.51
C TRP A 229 17.95 -11.69 2.81
N GLU A 230 17.96 -12.79 3.56
CA GLU A 230 16.80 -13.43 4.15
C GLU A 230 17.12 -13.65 5.64
N THR A 231 16.24 -13.24 6.54
CA THR A 231 16.44 -13.38 7.99
C THR A 231 15.15 -13.77 8.70
N HIS A 232 15.25 -14.09 9.98
CA HIS A 232 14.11 -14.32 10.85
C HIS A 232 14.49 -14.03 12.30
N PHE A 233 13.51 -13.69 13.14
CA PHE A 233 13.70 -13.65 14.58
C PHE A 233 12.92 -14.79 15.23
N ARG A 234 13.60 -15.86 15.62
CA ARG A 234 13.00 -17.04 16.28
C ARG A 234 11.83 -17.68 15.51
N HIS A 235 11.75 -17.43 14.19
CA HIS A 235 10.61 -17.81 13.34
C HIS A 235 9.28 -17.25 13.85
N GLN A 236 9.32 -16.09 14.50
CA GLN A 236 8.13 -15.35 14.88
C GLN A 236 7.57 -14.66 13.64
N GLU A 237 6.28 -14.86 13.38
CA GLU A 237 5.62 -14.35 12.17
C GLU A 237 5.58 -12.81 12.14
N PRO A 238 6.26 -12.17 11.16
CA PRO A 238 6.19 -10.74 10.92
C PRO A 238 4.99 -10.45 10.02
N GLN A 239 3.82 -10.19 10.59
CA GLN A 239 2.60 -10.07 9.76
C GLN A 239 2.49 -8.71 9.04
N ASN A 240 3.05 -7.67 9.64
CA ASN A 240 2.99 -6.30 9.13
C ASN A 240 4.25 -5.54 9.63
N ALA A 241 4.59 -4.42 9.02
CA ALA A 241 5.78 -3.66 9.38
C ALA A 241 5.61 -2.14 9.19
N ALA A 242 6.53 -1.39 9.77
CA ALA A 242 6.87 -0.04 9.33
C ALA A 242 8.36 -0.02 8.95
N VAL A 243 8.67 0.61 7.82
CA VAL A 243 10.04 0.75 7.31
C VAL A 243 10.35 2.24 7.26
N GLY A 244 11.42 2.66 7.93
CA GLY A 244 11.75 4.09 8.05
C GLY A 244 13.05 4.35 8.79
N GLU A 245 13.47 5.61 8.77
CA GLU A 245 14.71 6.05 9.43
C GLU A 245 14.43 6.28 10.92
N PHE A 246 14.55 5.21 11.72
CA PHE A 246 14.20 5.21 13.14
C PHE A 246 15.44 5.37 14.02
N ASP A 247 16.62 4.97 13.52
CA ASP A 247 17.92 5.05 14.18
C ASP A 247 18.94 5.88 13.38
N LEU A 248 19.12 7.15 13.75
CA LEU A 248 20.01 8.07 13.02
C LEU A 248 21.50 7.70 13.09
N GLU A 249 21.88 6.77 13.97
CA GLU A 249 23.26 6.31 14.13
C GLU A 249 23.58 5.13 13.20
N ARG A 250 22.59 4.56 12.51
CA ARG A 250 22.75 3.45 11.58
C ARG A 250 22.42 3.88 10.15
N PRO A 251 23.31 3.63 9.17
CA PRO A 251 22.99 3.93 7.78
C PRO A 251 21.90 2.99 7.22
N GLY A 252 20.88 3.61 6.63
CA GLY A 252 19.76 2.91 5.98
C GLY A 252 18.49 2.94 6.82
N LEU A 253 17.49 2.18 6.40
CA LEU A 253 16.18 2.16 7.06
C LEU A 253 16.02 0.93 7.93
N GLU A 254 15.46 1.12 9.11
CA GLU A 254 15.05 0.03 9.99
C GLU A 254 13.72 -0.58 9.54
N ILE A 255 13.56 -1.86 9.88
CA ILE A 255 12.36 -2.65 9.58
C ILE A 255 11.74 -3.08 10.91
N TRP A 256 10.74 -2.32 11.35
CA TRP A 256 9.95 -2.65 12.54
C TRP A 256 8.88 -3.68 12.17
N CYS A 257 8.93 -4.88 12.75
CA CYS A 257 7.99 -5.95 12.46
C CYS A 257 7.00 -6.17 13.61
N ARG A 258 5.71 -6.23 13.26
CA ARG A 258 4.67 -6.67 14.18
C ARG A 258 4.60 -8.19 14.25
N SER A 259 4.74 -8.74 15.45
CA SER A 259 4.44 -10.15 15.73
C SER A 259 2.95 -10.48 15.58
N ARG A 260 2.60 -11.62 14.97
CA ARG A 260 1.20 -12.06 14.78
C ARG A 260 0.44 -12.54 16.03
N TYR A 261 1.01 -12.45 17.24
CA TYR A 261 0.32 -12.92 18.44
C TYR A 261 -1.06 -12.29 18.58
N ASN A 262 -2.05 -13.11 18.97
CA ASN A 262 -3.42 -12.62 19.14
C ASN A 262 -3.52 -11.58 20.26
N GLU A 263 -2.74 -11.75 21.31
CA GLU A 263 -2.59 -10.90 22.48
C GLU A 263 -1.11 -10.86 22.89
N HIS A 264 -0.70 -9.81 23.60
CA HIS A 264 0.66 -9.64 24.12
C HIS A 264 1.72 -9.67 23.01
N GLN A 265 1.53 -8.80 22.01
CA GLN A 265 2.45 -8.66 20.87
C GLN A 265 3.88 -8.39 21.34
N LYS A 266 4.86 -8.88 20.58
CA LYS A 266 6.28 -8.75 20.84
C LYS A 266 7.00 -8.25 19.59
N PRO A 267 6.92 -6.95 19.25
CA PRO A 267 7.59 -6.42 18.08
C PRO A 267 9.10 -6.64 18.11
N PHE A 268 9.70 -6.68 16.93
CA PHE A 268 11.13 -6.87 16.74
C PHE A 268 11.59 -6.05 15.53
N ILE A 269 12.81 -5.55 15.60
CA ILE A 269 13.36 -4.58 14.65
C ILE A 269 14.66 -5.11 14.08
N PHE A 270 14.79 -5.02 12.76
CA PHE A 270 16.05 -5.23 12.04
C PHE A 270 16.58 -3.90 11.50
N ASP A 271 17.89 -3.80 11.37
CA ASP A 271 18.51 -2.77 10.54
C ASP A 271 18.43 -3.14 9.05
N ALA A 272 18.92 -2.25 8.19
CA ALA A 272 18.94 -2.42 6.74
C ALA A 272 19.79 -3.64 6.28
N GLN A 273 20.68 -4.17 7.12
CA GLN A 273 21.50 -5.35 6.82
C GLN A 273 20.87 -6.66 7.30
N GLY A 274 19.67 -6.60 7.90
CA GLY A 274 18.97 -7.78 8.39
C GLY A 274 19.47 -8.27 9.76
N GLU A 275 20.24 -7.45 10.49
CA GLU A 275 20.65 -7.74 11.85
C GLU A 275 19.58 -7.25 12.84
N LYS A 276 19.21 -8.10 13.81
CA LYS A 276 18.20 -7.73 14.80
C LYS A 276 18.79 -6.76 15.81
N ILE A 277 18.26 -5.55 15.87
CA ILE A 277 18.77 -4.48 16.75
C ILE A 277 17.94 -4.27 18.01
N ALA A 278 16.63 -4.59 17.99
CA ALA A 278 15.75 -4.41 19.14
C ALA A 278 14.57 -5.38 19.12
N ASP A 279 14.00 -5.66 20.30
CA ASP A 279 12.71 -6.31 20.50
C ASP A 279 12.16 -5.93 21.89
N TYR A 280 10.85 -5.89 22.03
CA TYR A 280 10.17 -5.55 23.28
C TYR A 280 8.79 -6.21 23.35
N GLN A 281 8.17 -6.19 24.53
CA GLN A 281 6.79 -6.61 24.70
C GLN A 281 5.89 -5.38 24.65
N MET A 282 4.81 -5.45 23.88
CA MET A 282 3.84 -4.37 23.79
C MET A 282 3.24 -4.04 25.17
N ASP A 283 3.10 -5.05 26.03
CA ASP A 283 2.63 -4.89 27.42
C ASP A 283 3.49 -3.93 28.26
N ASP A 284 4.78 -3.79 27.93
CA ASP A 284 5.72 -2.96 28.68
C ASP A 284 5.72 -1.49 28.21
N VAL A 285 5.20 -1.20 27.01
CA VAL A 285 5.35 0.09 26.32
C VAL A 285 4.04 0.74 25.89
N ALA A 286 2.97 -0.05 25.76
CA ALA A 286 1.65 0.47 25.41
C ALA A 286 1.05 1.30 26.56
N PRO A 287 0.31 2.38 26.26
CA PRO A 287 -0.31 3.20 27.28
C PRO A 287 -1.40 2.44 28.05
N GLU A 288 -1.66 2.87 29.29
CA GLU A 288 -2.70 2.27 30.13
C GLU A 288 -4.07 2.27 29.42
N GLY A 289 -4.73 1.12 29.37
CA GLY A 289 -6.02 0.96 28.71
C GLY A 289 -5.95 0.70 27.20
N TRP A 290 -4.76 0.59 26.61
CA TRP A 290 -4.59 0.05 25.26
C TRP A 290 -4.96 -1.44 25.23
N THR A 291 -5.53 -1.90 24.12
CA THR A 291 -5.90 -3.30 23.93
C THR A 291 -4.71 -4.24 24.10
N VAL A 292 -4.91 -5.34 24.83
CA VAL A 292 -3.90 -6.41 24.96
C VAL A 292 -3.56 -7.06 23.63
N ARG A 293 -4.36 -6.83 22.58
CA ARG A 293 -4.12 -7.33 21.22
C ARG A 293 -2.99 -6.59 20.51
N GLY A 294 -2.54 -5.44 21.03
CA GLY A 294 -1.47 -4.62 20.46
C GLY A 294 -1.94 -3.70 19.33
N VAL A 295 -1.14 -3.58 18.28
CA VAL A 295 -1.34 -2.61 17.19
C VAL A 295 -1.68 -3.26 15.84
N GLU A 296 -2.37 -2.52 14.96
CA GLU A 296 -2.64 -2.88 13.57
C GLU A 296 -2.68 -1.65 12.65
N VAL A 297 -2.62 -1.87 11.33
CA VAL A 297 -2.56 -0.80 10.31
C VAL A 297 -1.42 0.18 10.62
N ILE A 298 -0.19 -0.31 10.51
CA ILE A 298 1.02 0.38 10.97
C ILE A 298 1.66 1.12 9.80
N HIS A 299 1.74 2.44 9.88
CA HIS A 299 2.37 3.30 8.89
C HIS A 299 3.69 3.84 9.44
N LYS A 300 4.70 4.02 8.58
CA LYS A 300 5.73 5.04 8.85
C LYS A 300 5.06 6.42 8.75
N ILE A 301 5.45 7.37 9.60
CA ILE A 301 4.93 8.73 9.58
C ILE A 301 6.03 9.79 9.73
N ASP A 302 6.01 10.76 8.82
CA ASP A 302 6.77 12.01 8.91
C ASP A 302 5.97 13.07 9.71
N TRP A 303 5.85 12.88 11.03
CA TRP A 303 4.97 13.70 11.89
C TRP A 303 5.60 15.00 12.41
N THR A 304 6.86 14.95 12.86
CA THR A 304 7.53 16.11 13.48
C THR A 304 8.18 17.02 12.46
N GLY A 305 8.58 16.46 11.31
CA GLY A 305 9.42 17.11 10.30
C GLY A 305 10.92 16.97 10.58
N ASP A 306 11.30 16.34 11.70
CA ASP A 306 12.69 15.97 11.94
C ASP A 306 13.10 14.80 11.04
N ARG A 307 14.41 14.61 10.88
CA ARG A 307 14.96 13.48 10.13
C ARG A 307 14.51 12.13 10.70
N LYS A 308 14.41 12.01 12.03
CA LYS A 308 13.96 10.76 12.67
C LYS A 308 12.46 10.58 12.44
N GLN A 309 12.12 9.52 11.72
CA GLN A 309 10.74 9.15 11.44
C GLN A 309 10.12 8.38 12.61
N LEU A 310 8.79 8.33 12.64
CA LEU A 310 8.02 7.62 13.66
C LEU A 310 7.12 6.57 12.99
N ALA A 311 6.39 5.80 13.79
CA ALA A 311 5.32 4.96 13.31
C ALA A 311 3.96 5.37 13.91
N ALA A 312 2.90 5.23 13.12
CA ALA A 312 1.52 5.43 13.54
C ALA A 312 0.73 4.14 13.40
N ALA A 313 -0.15 3.84 14.35
CA ALA A 313 -0.99 2.65 14.30
C ALA A 313 -2.31 2.86 15.07
N LYS A 314 -3.27 1.96 14.86
CA LYS A 314 -4.50 1.86 15.65
C LYS A 314 -4.49 0.64 16.57
N GLU A 315 -5.38 0.64 17.56
CA GLU A 315 -5.65 -0.53 18.40
C GLU A 315 -6.09 -1.74 17.56
N ARG A 316 -5.52 -2.91 17.87
CA ARG A 316 -5.80 -4.15 17.12
C ARG A 316 -7.19 -4.74 17.40
N HIS A 317 -7.90 -5.10 16.34
CA HIS A 317 -9.20 -5.79 16.35
C HIS A 317 -10.32 -5.06 17.12
N THR A 318 -10.24 -3.75 17.23
CA THR A 318 -11.30 -2.91 17.81
C THR A 318 -11.36 -1.57 17.07
N SER A 319 -12.54 -0.96 17.05
CA SER A 319 -12.68 0.45 16.68
C SER A 319 -12.30 1.27 17.91
N GLY A 320 -11.03 1.68 17.98
CA GLY A 320 -10.44 2.26 19.18
C GLY A 320 -9.40 3.30 18.86
N ASP A 321 -8.51 3.53 19.81
CA ASP A 321 -7.57 4.63 19.77
C ASP A 321 -6.52 4.47 18.66
N ILE A 322 -5.92 5.60 18.28
CA ILE A 322 -4.73 5.66 17.44
C ILE A 322 -3.56 6.22 18.25
N GLY A 323 -2.35 5.90 17.82
CA GLY A 323 -1.15 6.44 18.44
C GLY A 323 0.01 6.58 17.49
N ILE A 324 0.94 7.45 17.86
CA ILE A 324 2.24 7.61 17.23
C ILE A 324 3.29 7.17 18.25
N PHE A 325 4.22 6.32 17.84
CA PHE A 325 5.24 5.75 18.71
C PHE A 325 6.63 5.77 18.07
N ASP A 326 7.64 5.77 18.92
CA ASP A 326 9.04 5.55 18.53
C ASP A 326 9.25 4.05 18.29
N PRO A 327 9.58 3.60 17.06
CA PRO A 327 9.67 2.18 16.76
C PRO A 327 10.75 1.42 17.51
N LEU A 328 11.90 2.05 17.81
CA LEU A 328 13.03 1.41 18.48
C LEU A 328 12.72 1.11 19.95
N SER A 329 12.13 2.07 20.65
CA SER A 329 11.80 1.95 22.07
C SER A 329 10.41 1.36 22.32
N GLY A 330 9.50 1.47 21.35
CA GLY A 330 8.08 1.16 21.51
C GLY A 330 7.28 2.21 22.27
N GLN A 331 7.93 3.29 22.73
CA GLN A 331 7.26 4.32 23.51
C GLN A 331 6.25 5.08 22.65
N PHE A 332 4.99 5.08 23.09
CA PHE A 332 3.96 5.95 22.52
C PHE A 332 4.25 7.40 22.88
N LEU A 333 4.44 8.23 21.86
CA LEU A 333 4.69 9.68 21.97
C LEU A 333 3.37 10.45 21.94
N HIS A 334 2.40 9.94 21.19
CA HIS A 334 1.05 10.47 21.11
C HIS A 334 0.02 9.35 21.19
N ARG A 335 -1.07 9.61 21.91
CA ARG A 335 -2.30 8.82 21.89
C ARG A 335 -3.45 9.77 21.63
N PHE A 336 -4.35 9.37 20.75
CA PHE A 336 -5.57 10.09 20.44
C PHE A 336 -6.74 9.18 20.81
N GLU A 337 -7.58 9.64 21.74
CA GLU A 337 -8.80 8.94 22.11
C GLU A 337 -9.75 8.96 20.90
N GLU A 338 -10.06 7.78 20.37
CA GLU A 338 -10.71 7.66 19.07
C GLU A 338 -11.51 6.36 18.95
N LYS A 339 -12.33 6.26 17.90
CA LYS A 339 -12.97 5.01 17.47
C LYS A 339 -12.60 4.75 16.01
N ALA A 340 -11.32 4.53 15.78
CA ALA A 340 -10.80 4.34 14.44
C ALA A 340 -11.24 2.98 13.89
N ASP A 341 -12.14 2.99 12.91
CA ASP A 341 -12.43 1.80 12.09
C ASP A 341 -11.29 1.55 11.10
N ARG A 342 -10.67 2.64 10.61
CA ARG A 342 -9.49 2.61 9.73
C ARG A 342 -8.56 3.78 10.04
N LEU A 343 -7.27 3.57 9.77
CA LEU A 343 -6.23 4.58 9.86
C LEU A 343 -5.47 4.64 8.53
N TYR A 344 -5.23 5.85 8.07
CA TYR A 344 -4.39 6.16 6.92
C TYR A 344 -3.40 7.24 7.34
N VAL A 345 -2.24 7.27 6.69
CA VAL A 345 -1.24 8.31 6.86
C VAL A 345 -0.88 8.87 5.50
N ALA A 346 -1.04 10.18 5.32
CA ALA A 346 -0.70 10.85 4.07
C ALA A 346 -0.49 12.35 4.25
N ASP A 347 0.38 12.89 3.39
CA ASP A 347 0.68 14.32 3.22
C ASP A 347 -0.50 15.06 2.54
N VAL A 348 -1.55 15.48 3.26
CA VAL A 348 -2.80 16.00 2.66
C VAL A 348 -3.11 17.47 2.97
N ALA A 349 -2.44 18.08 3.93
CA ALA A 349 -2.65 19.48 4.31
C ALA A 349 -1.32 20.20 4.59
N GLY A 350 -1.34 21.54 4.68
CA GLY A 350 -0.23 22.33 5.21
C GLY A 350 1.11 22.21 4.47
N ASP A 351 2.10 21.59 5.13
CA ASP A 351 3.45 21.36 4.61
C ASP A 351 3.67 19.86 4.31
N TRP A 352 4.91 19.43 4.07
CA TRP A 352 5.23 18.06 3.66
C TRP A 352 5.00 16.97 4.73
N ARG A 353 4.78 17.36 5.99
CA ARG A 353 4.53 16.41 7.08
C ARG A 353 3.20 15.71 6.85
N GLU A 354 3.09 14.48 7.33
CA GLU A 354 1.93 13.64 7.07
C GLU A 354 0.86 13.79 8.15
N GLU A 355 -0.40 13.78 7.73
CA GLU A 355 -1.55 13.72 8.62
C GLU A 355 -1.97 12.28 8.96
N LEU A 356 -2.59 12.11 10.13
CA LEU A 356 -3.39 10.92 10.44
C LEU A 356 -4.81 11.15 9.90
N ILE A 357 -5.30 10.26 9.05
CA ILE A 357 -6.66 10.31 8.51
C ILE A 357 -7.41 9.08 9.03
N VAL A 358 -8.46 9.32 9.79
CA VAL A 358 -9.21 8.28 10.51
C VAL A 358 -10.62 8.19 10.00
N LEU A 359 -11.05 6.97 9.67
CA LEU A 359 -12.47 6.68 9.51
C LEU A 359 -13.07 6.35 10.88
N HIS A 360 -13.95 7.22 11.37
CA HIS A 360 -14.76 7.02 12.57
C HIS A 360 -16.22 6.87 12.13
N GLY A 361 -16.70 5.63 12.03
CA GLY A 361 -18.06 5.34 11.55
C GLY A 361 -18.29 5.91 10.15
N ASN A 362 -19.00 7.04 10.08
CA ASN A 362 -19.32 7.75 8.84
C ASN A 362 -18.64 9.13 8.74
N GLN A 363 -17.62 9.39 9.55
CA GLN A 363 -16.85 10.64 9.59
C GLN A 363 -15.39 10.37 9.25
N LEU A 364 -14.75 11.33 8.58
CA LEU A 364 -13.30 11.39 8.46
C LEU A 364 -12.78 12.43 9.45
N HIS A 365 -11.91 12.00 10.37
CA HIS A 365 -11.16 12.88 11.26
C HIS A 365 -9.73 13.00 10.75
N ILE A 366 -9.21 14.22 10.64
CA ILE A 366 -7.87 14.49 10.12
C ILE A 366 -7.09 15.20 11.21
N TYR A 367 -5.97 14.60 11.62
CA TYR A 367 -5.07 15.14 12.63
C TYR A 367 -3.77 15.58 11.97
N PHE A 368 -3.37 16.82 12.21
CA PHE A 368 -2.13 17.43 11.71
C PHE A 368 -1.30 17.97 12.88
N ASN A 369 0.00 18.17 12.65
CA ASN A 369 0.90 18.69 13.65
C ASN A 369 1.01 20.23 13.56
N GLU A 370 0.53 20.93 14.59
CA GLU A 370 0.58 22.40 14.68
C GLU A 370 1.95 22.95 15.08
N SER A 371 2.90 22.09 15.45
CA SER A 371 4.25 22.52 15.82
C SER A 371 4.97 23.16 14.62
N GLU A 372 5.90 24.06 14.91
CA GLU A 372 6.76 24.68 13.88
C GLU A 372 7.51 23.59 13.10
N ASN A 373 7.49 23.70 11.77
CA ASN A 373 8.20 22.77 10.90
C ASN A 373 9.71 23.10 10.90
N PRO A 374 10.58 22.18 11.33
CA PRO A 374 12.02 22.43 11.36
C PRO A 374 12.65 22.52 9.95
N VAL A 375 11.96 22.07 8.90
CA VAL A 375 12.45 22.06 7.51
C VAL A 375 11.38 22.64 6.57
N SER A 376 11.33 23.97 6.48
CA SER A 376 10.30 24.69 5.71
C SER A 376 10.36 24.51 4.19
N ASP A 377 11.53 24.16 3.64
CA ASP A 377 11.79 24.15 2.20
C ASP A 377 11.71 22.74 1.58
N HIS A 378 11.29 21.74 2.36
CA HIS A 378 11.14 20.39 1.88
C HIS A 378 9.92 20.28 0.93
N PRO A 379 10.06 19.69 -0.27
CA PRO A 379 8.94 19.45 -1.17
C PRO A 379 7.86 18.56 -0.56
N ARG A 380 6.62 18.67 -1.04
CA ARG A 380 5.53 17.73 -0.69
C ARG A 380 5.95 16.29 -1.04
N LEU A 381 5.57 15.32 -0.21
CA LEU A 381 5.95 13.92 -0.42
C LEU A 381 5.37 13.36 -1.72
N TRP A 382 4.24 13.89 -2.19
CA TRP A 382 3.65 13.55 -3.48
C TRP A 382 4.53 13.87 -4.70
N SER A 383 5.62 14.64 -4.56
CA SER A 383 6.59 14.80 -5.64
C SER A 383 7.52 13.60 -5.81
N GLN A 384 7.48 12.64 -4.89
CA GLN A 384 8.26 11.41 -4.94
C GLN A 384 7.40 10.30 -5.55
N ASP A 385 7.85 9.71 -6.66
CA ASP A 385 7.04 8.74 -7.41
C ASP A 385 6.70 7.49 -6.57
N HIS A 386 7.67 6.96 -5.82
CA HIS A 386 7.43 5.80 -4.95
C HIS A 386 6.43 6.11 -3.82
N TYR A 387 6.41 7.35 -3.31
CA TYR A 387 5.40 7.78 -2.35
C TYR A 387 4.01 7.75 -2.99
N ARG A 388 3.84 8.39 -4.15
CA ARG A 388 2.57 8.35 -4.91
C ARG A 388 2.07 6.91 -5.13
N ARG A 389 2.96 6.05 -5.64
CA ARG A 389 2.64 4.64 -5.96
C ARG A 389 2.23 3.83 -4.73
N SER A 390 2.91 4.03 -3.60
CA SER A 390 2.57 3.33 -2.35
C SER A 390 1.15 3.68 -1.88
N LYS A 391 0.75 4.96 -1.95
CA LYS A 391 -0.59 5.43 -1.56
C LYS A 391 -1.70 4.98 -2.53
N MET A 392 -1.37 4.62 -3.77
CA MET A 392 -2.35 4.12 -4.76
C MET A 392 -2.76 2.66 -4.51
N THR A 393 -1.91 1.85 -3.89
CA THR A 393 -2.10 0.39 -3.79
C THR A 393 -2.21 -0.11 -2.35
N TRP A 394 -2.20 0.81 -1.38
CA TRP A 394 -2.24 0.55 0.05
C TRP A 394 -3.42 -0.36 0.48
N ASN A 395 -3.24 -1.14 1.55
CA ASN A 395 -4.31 -1.93 2.15
C ASN A 395 -4.02 -2.25 3.63
N TYR A 396 -4.85 -3.06 4.29
CA TYR A 396 -4.67 -3.38 5.72
C TYR A 396 -3.30 -3.98 6.08
N TYR A 397 -2.74 -4.82 5.19
CA TYR A 397 -1.48 -5.54 5.44
C TYR A 397 -0.24 -4.77 4.97
N SER A 398 -0.40 -3.96 3.93
CA SER A 398 0.65 -3.15 3.35
C SER A 398 0.16 -1.69 3.27
N PRO A 399 0.02 -1.06 4.44
CA PRO A 399 -0.49 0.31 4.55
C PRO A 399 0.35 1.36 3.81
#